data_AF-A0A9P7XLI3-F1
#
_entry.id   AF-A0A9P7XLI3-F1
#
_cell.length_a   1.000
_cell.length_b   1.000
_cell.length_c   1.000
_cell.angle_alpha   90.00
_cell.angle_beta   90.00
_cell.angle_gamma   90.00
#
_symmetry.space_group_name_H-M   'P 1'
#
loop_
_entity.id
_entity.type
_entity.pdbx_description
1 polymer ?
#
loop_
_entity_poly.entity_id
_entity_poly.type
_entity_poly.pdbx_seq_one_letter_code
_entity_poly.pdbx_strand_id
1 'polypeptide(L)'
;MIRAFLPQPRASIQTALGQPEVYLNCDCCRPPSGSAGQSLADMVLPTQHDTCILYKLYVECGRMINMYDWFTAFGMILERGEQPGGVEEPLAKKRAGAKGSRTGSKAKTKASKLDQKEVQARFISGVAELQFMGFIKSTTRKTDHVMRLTWGNI
;
A
#
# COMPACT_ATOMS: atom_id res chain seq x y z
N MET A 1 4.69 32.44 -10.73
CA MET A 1 5.87 32.86 -11.52
C MET A 1 7.20 32.36 -10.93
N ILE A 2 7.42 32.38 -9.60
CA ILE A 2 8.72 31.95 -8.98
C ILE A 2 9.05 30.46 -9.17
N ARG A 3 8.06 29.54 -9.12
CA ARG A 3 8.29 28.09 -9.28
C ARG A 3 8.83 27.68 -10.67
N ALA A 4 8.67 28.52 -11.69
CA ALA A 4 9.20 28.25 -13.03
C ALA A 4 10.72 28.48 -13.13
N PHE A 5 11.27 29.38 -12.30
CA PHE A 5 12.68 29.76 -12.32
C PHE A 5 13.48 29.22 -11.12
N LEU A 6 12.80 28.68 -10.11
CA LEU A 6 13.38 27.99 -8.96
C LEU A 6 12.70 26.62 -8.77
N PRO A 7 13.01 25.63 -9.61
CA PRO A 7 12.38 24.32 -9.53
C PRO A 7 12.78 23.62 -8.22
N GLN A 8 11.80 22.98 -7.57
CA GLN A 8 12.01 22.13 -6.40
C GLN A 8 11.65 20.67 -6.73
N PRO A 9 12.40 20.01 -7.63
CA PRO A 9 12.01 18.73 -8.19
C PRO A 9 11.82 17.65 -7.13
N ARG A 10 12.69 17.65 -6.10
CA ARG A 10 12.56 16.73 -4.97
C ARG A 10 11.23 16.92 -4.23
N ALA A 11 10.89 18.16 -3.87
CA ALA A 11 9.64 18.45 -3.18
C ALA A 11 8.45 18.02 -4.04
N SER A 12 8.47 18.33 -5.35
CA SER A 12 7.42 17.92 -6.27
C SER A 12 7.22 16.40 -6.34
N ILE A 13 8.30 15.63 -6.43
CA ILE A 13 8.23 14.16 -6.46
C ILE A 13 7.71 13.61 -5.13
N GLN A 14 8.21 14.11 -4.00
CA GLN A 14 7.75 13.67 -2.69
C GLN A 14 6.27 14.00 -2.45
N THR A 15 5.80 15.17 -2.92
CA THR A 15 4.37 15.50 -2.91
C THR A 15 3.57 14.56 -3.81
N ALA A 16 4.08 14.23 -5.01
CA ALA A 16 3.37 13.34 -5.93
C ALA A 16 3.21 11.93 -5.36
N LEU A 17 4.22 11.43 -4.65
CA LEU A 17 4.18 10.10 -4.03
C LEU A 17 3.42 10.06 -2.69
N GLY A 18 3.48 11.13 -1.90
CA GLY A 18 2.78 11.22 -0.61
C GLY A 18 1.33 11.68 -0.71
N GLN A 19 1.02 12.52 -1.69
CA GLN A 19 -0.28 13.17 -1.90
C GLN A 19 -0.62 13.19 -3.40
N PRO A 20 -0.86 12.01 -4.02
CA PRO A 20 -1.14 11.91 -5.46
C PRO A 20 -2.36 12.74 -5.90
N GLU A 21 -3.31 12.98 -4.99
CA GLU A 21 -4.50 13.80 -5.22
C GLU A 21 -4.19 15.24 -5.66
N VAL A 22 -3.05 15.81 -5.23
CA VAL A 22 -2.64 17.18 -5.57
C VAL A 22 -2.35 17.34 -7.07
N TYR A 23 -1.98 16.25 -7.75
CA TYR A 23 -1.67 16.25 -9.18
C TYR A 23 -2.72 15.53 -10.02
N LEU A 24 -3.25 14.39 -9.55
CA LEU A 24 -4.10 13.51 -10.35
C LEU A 24 -5.59 13.87 -10.28
N ASN A 25 -6.03 14.59 -9.24
CA ASN A 25 -7.43 14.99 -9.02
C ASN A 25 -8.45 13.87 -9.32
N CYS A 26 -8.17 12.66 -8.83
CA CYS A 26 -8.97 11.47 -9.09
C CYS A 26 -10.02 11.22 -7.99
N ASP A 27 -11.13 10.60 -8.35
CA ASP A 27 -12.20 10.27 -7.40
C ASP A 27 -11.86 9.06 -6.52
N CYS A 28 -10.99 8.16 -6.99
CA CYS A 28 -10.68 6.89 -6.32
C CYS A 28 -9.74 7.02 -5.12
N CYS A 29 -8.92 8.08 -5.04
CA CYS A 29 -8.01 8.33 -3.93
C CYS A 29 -8.59 9.30 -2.88
N ARG A 30 -9.91 9.55 -2.94
CA ARG A 30 -10.60 10.44 -2.00
C ARG A 30 -10.80 9.70 -0.67
N PRO A 31 -10.63 10.38 0.49
CA PRO A 31 -10.91 9.77 1.77
C PRO A 31 -12.39 9.34 1.88
N PRO A 32 -12.69 8.17 2.47
CA PRO A 32 -14.06 7.69 2.61
C PRO A 32 -14.91 8.63 3.47
N SER A 33 -16.18 8.73 3.13
CA SER A 33 -17.18 9.55 3.83
C SER A 33 -17.19 9.21 5.33
N GLY A 34 -16.75 10.14 6.19
CA GLY A 34 -16.66 9.93 7.64
C GLY A 34 -15.23 9.99 8.22
N SER A 35 -14.20 10.06 7.38
CA SER A 35 -12.80 10.27 7.81
C SER A 35 -12.38 11.75 7.85
N ALA A 36 -13.35 12.65 8.02
CA ALA A 36 -13.13 14.09 8.12
C ALA A 36 -12.32 14.41 9.40
N GLY A 37 -11.01 14.63 9.25
CA GLY A 37 -10.10 14.96 10.35
C GLY A 37 -8.81 14.15 10.39
N GLN A 38 -8.70 13.06 9.64
CA GLN A 38 -7.41 12.39 9.42
C GLN A 38 -6.67 13.08 8.27
N SER A 39 -5.36 13.31 8.44
CA SER A 39 -4.50 13.83 7.38
C SER A 39 -4.49 12.85 6.21
N LEU A 40 -4.89 13.31 5.03
CA LEU A 40 -4.91 12.51 3.80
C LEU A 40 -3.51 12.01 3.42
N ALA A 41 -2.47 12.73 3.85
CA ALA A 41 -1.07 12.35 3.66
C ALA A 41 -0.73 11.02 4.36
N ASP A 42 -1.35 10.78 5.53
CA ASP A 42 -1.03 9.64 6.39
C ASP A 42 -1.88 8.41 6.05
N MET A 43 -2.98 8.60 5.31
CA MET A 43 -3.86 7.51 4.89
C MET A 43 -3.29 6.78 3.67
N VAL A 44 -3.07 5.47 3.82
CA VAL A 44 -2.67 4.58 2.71
C VAL A 44 -3.92 3.92 2.13
N LEU A 45 -4.25 4.24 0.88
CA LEU A 45 -5.44 3.73 0.21
C LEU A 45 -5.04 2.66 -0.82
N PRO A 46 -5.77 1.52 -0.92
CA PRO A 46 -5.47 0.48 -1.91
C PRO A 46 -5.76 0.90 -3.35
N THR A 47 -6.52 1.98 -3.54
CA THR A 47 -6.81 2.59 -4.84
C THR A 47 -5.69 3.49 -5.35
N GLN A 48 -4.70 3.81 -4.51
CA GLN A 48 -3.51 4.57 -4.91
C GLN A 48 -2.62 3.73 -5.82
N HIS A 49 -1.80 4.41 -6.62
CA HIS A 49 -0.78 3.76 -7.41
C HIS A 49 0.22 3.02 -6.50
N ASP A 50 0.72 1.86 -6.95
CA ASP A 50 1.57 0.97 -6.15
C ASP A 50 2.79 1.69 -5.56
N THR A 51 3.44 2.53 -6.36
CA THR A 51 4.62 3.30 -5.94
C THR A 51 4.29 4.35 -4.87
N CYS A 52 3.07 4.90 -4.87
CA CYS A 52 2.62 5.80 -3.79
C CYS A 52 2.39 5.03 -2.50
N ILE A 53 1.75 3.85 -2.56
CA ILE A 53 1.54 2.96 -1.41
C ILE A 53 2.90 2.57 -0.81
N LEU A 54 3.83 2.13 -1.65
CA LEU A 54 5.17 1.75 -1.24
C LEU A 54 5.95 2.93 -0.66
N TYR A 55 5.84 4.13 -1.23
CA TYR A 55 6.47 5.34 -0.69
C TYR A 55 5.95 5.69 0.72
N LYS A 56 4.64 5.60 0.95
CA LYS A 56 4.05 5.84 2.28
C LYS A 56 4.55 4.82 3.32
N LEU A 57 4.61 3.54 2.97
CA LEU A 57 5.23 2.52 3.83
C LEU A 57 6.73 2.77 4.06
N TYR A 58 7.44 3.19 3.02
CA TYR A 58 8.88 3.49 3.06
C TYR A 58 9.22 4.61 4.04
N VAL A 59 8.36 5.61 4.16
CA VAL A 59 8.54 6.75 5.06
C VAL A 59 8.57 6.32 6.53
N GLU A 60 7.75 5.33 6.90
CA GLU A 60 7.69 4.75 8.25
C GLU A 60 8.88 3.82 8.56
N CYS A 61 9.63 3.42 7.54
CA CYS A 61 10.76 2.52 7.70
C CYS A 61 12.05 3.25 8.13
N GLY A 62 12.90 2.52 8.87
CA GLY A 62 14.24 2.98 9.23
C GLY A 62 15.23 2.97 8.05
N ARG A 63 16.52 3.13 8.37
CA ARG A 63 17.60 3.22 7.35
C ARG A 63 17.74 1.96 6.50
N MET A 64 17.49 0.80 7.10
CA MET A 64 17.56 -0.51 6.45
C MET A 64 16.15 -1.10 6.43
N ILE A 65 15.65 -1.38 5.24
CA ILE A 65 14.28 -1.85 5.03
C ILE A 65 14.33 -3.34 4.70
N ASN A 66 13.61 -4.16 5.44
CA ASN A 66 13.44 -5.58 5.13
C ASN A 66 12.46 -5.73 3.96
N MET A 67 12.90 -6.36 2.87
CA MET A 67 12.10 -6.54 1.67
C MET A 67 10.84 -7.38 1.92
N TYR A 68 10.93 -8.39 2.80
CA TYR A 68 9.80 -9.29 3.06
C TYR A 68 8.69 -8.62 3.90
N ASP A 69 9.08 -7.87 4.93
CA ASP A 69 8.12 -7.14 5.76
C ASP A 69 7.42 -6.05 4.94
N TRP A 70 8.18 -5.37 4.07
CA TRP A 70 7.64 -4.35 3.17
C TRP A 70 6.67 -4.95 2.13
N PHE A 71 7.02 -6.09 1.53
CA PHE A 71 6.14 -6.85 0.64
C PHE A 71 4.85 -7.30 1.34
N THR A 72 4.98 -7.81 2.56
CA THR A 72 3.83 -8.28 3.34
C THR A 72 2.89 -7.12 3.67
N ALA A 73 3.42 -5.98 4.13
CA ALA A 73 2.62 -4.78 4.39
C ALA A 73 1.91 -4.26 3.13
N PHE A 74 2.60 -4.24 1.99
CA PHE A 74 2.03 -3.88 0.70
C PHE A 74 0.87 -4.80 0.30
N GLY A 75 1.05 -6.12 0.40
CA GLY A 75 0.00 -7.10 0.11
C GLY A 75 -1.23 -6.93 1.01
N MET A 76 -1.03 -6.70 2.32
CA MET A 76 -2.13 -6.46 3.27
C MET A 76 -2.95 -5.21 2.93
N ILE A 77 -2.34 -4.19 2.31
CA ILE A 77 -3.06 -3.01 1.84
C ILE A 77 -3.92 -3.36 0.63
N LEU A 78 -3.36 -4.04 -0.38
CA LEU A 78 -4.11 -4.42 -1.58
C LEU A 78 -5.30 -5.34 -1.26
N GLU A 79 -5.13 -6.29 -0.34
CA GLU A 79 -6.20 -7.18 0.11
C GLU A 79 -7.38 -6.44 0.77
N ARG A 80 -7.16 -5.24 1.34
CA ARG A 80 -8.26 -4.41 1.87
C ARG A 80 -9.10 -3.77 0.77
N GLY A 81 -8.51 -3.49 -0.39
CA GLY A 81 -9.20 -2.85 -1.52
C GLY A 81 -10.12 -3.78 -2.30
N GLU A 82 -9.86 -5.08 -2.26
CA GLU A 82 -10.67 -6.09 -2.93
C GLU A 82 -11.89 -6.56 -2.12
N GLN A 83 -12.04 -6.14 -0.86
CA GLN A 83 -13.24 -6.51 -0.10
C GLN A 83 -14.48 -5.90 -0.78
N PRO A 84 -15.40 -6.73 -1.30
CA PRO A 84 -16.55 -6.23 -2.04
C PRO A 84 -17.56 -5.64 -1.04
N GLY A 85 -17.53 -4.32 -0.90
CA GLY A 85 -18.62 -3.54 -0.29
C GLY A 85 -18.56 -3.39 1.22
N GLY A 86 -18.60 -2.13 1.67
CA GLY A 86 -19.01 -1.81 3.02
C GLY A 86 -20.43 -2.30 3.28
N VAL A 87 -20.58 -3.12 4.32
CA VAL A 87 -21.76 -3.18 5.17
C VAL A 87 -21.27 -3.32 6.60
N GLU A 88 -21.64 -2.35 7.43
CA GLU A 88 -21.38 -2.33 8.86
C GLU A 88 -22.24 -3.37 9.61
N GLU A 89 -21.59 -3.99 10.62
CA GLU A 89 -22.12 -4.49 11.91
C GLU A 89 -23.06 -5.72 12.02
N PRO A 90 -23.21 -6.36 13.23
CA PRO A 90 -22.22 -6.60 14.29
C PRO A 90 -22.16 -8.07 14.77
N LEU A 91 -21.12 -8.29 15.57
CA LEU A 91 -20.75 -9.47 16.36
C LEU A 91 -21.92 -10.10 17.17
N ALA A 92 -22.44 -11.24 16.72
CA ALA A 92 -23.28 -12.13 17.54
C ALA A 92 -22.48 -13.35 18.00
N LYS A 93 -22.06 -13.34 19.27
CA LYS A 93 -21.56 -14.54 19.98
C LYS A 93 -22.70 -15.57 20.08
N LYS A 94 -22.54 -16.76 19.49
CA LYS A 94 -23.18 -17.98 20.00
C LYS A 94 -22.19 -19.15 19.98
N ARG A 95 -21.87 -19.61 21.19
CA ARG A 95 -21.31 -20.94 21.45
C ARG A 95 -22.43 -21.96 21.31
N ALA A 96 -22.19 -23.07 20.60
CA ALA A 96 -22.50 -24.44 21.03
C ALA A 96 -22.31 -25.47 19.89
N GLY A 97 -21.48 -26.48 20.13
CA GLY A 97 -21.86 -27.91 20.09
C GLY A 97 -22.22 -28.62 18.78
N ALA A 98 -21.38 -29.61 18.46
CA ALA A 98 -21.69 -30.98 18.03
C ALA A 98 -21.84 -31.36 16.52
N LYS A 99 -20.89 -32.24 16.12
CA LYS A 99 -20.88 -33.35 15.13
C LYS A 99 -22.01 -33.49 14.09
N GLY A 100 -21.59 -33.59 12.83
CA GLY A 100 -22.34 -34.24 11.74
C GLY A 100 -21.41 -34.54 10.56
N SER A 101 -21.46 -35.75 10.01
CA SER A 101 -20.57 -36.27 8.97
C SER A 101 -21.26 -36.34 7.60
N ARG A 102 -20.44 -36.34 6.55
CA ARG A 102 -20.64 -36.82 5.15
C ARG A 102 -21.12 -35.84 4.06
N THR A 103 -20.20 -35.72 3.09
CA THR A 103 -20.35 -35.74 1.62
C THR A 103 -21.13 -34.63 0.92
N GLY A 104 -20.40 -33.83 0.15
CA GLY A 104 -20.93 -32.94 -0.88
C GLY A 104 -19.79 -32.29 -1.67
N SER A 105 -19.55 -32.79 -2.89
CA SER A 105 -18.61 -32.22 -3.84
C SER A 105 -19.01 -30.82 -4.30
N LYS A 106 -17.99 -29.97 -4.48
CA LYS A 106 -17.91 -28.79 -5.37
C LYS A 106 -19.06 -27.76 -5.35
N ALA A 107 -18.78 -26.65 -4.68
CA ALA A 107 -18.90 -25.31 -5.26
C ALA A 107 -18.00 -24.36 -4.45
N LYS A 108 -16.69 -24.37 -4.72
CA LYS A 108 -15.77 -23.38 -4.13
C LYS A 108 -15.90 -22.11 -4.96
N THR A 109 -16.89 -21.28 -4.63
CA THR A 109 -16.92 -19.87 -5.02
C THR A 109 -15.70 -19.22 -4.38
N LYS A 110 -14.55 -19.27 -5.07
CA LYS A 110 -13.34 -18.55 -4.68
C LYS A 110 -13.65 -17.06 -4.87
N ALA A 111 -14.06 -16.40 -3.80
CA ALA A 111 -13.74 -14.98 -3.64
C ALA A 111 -12.21 -14.90 -3.87
N SER A 112 -11.82 -14.22 -4.94
CA SER A 112 -10.46 -14.26 -5.48
C SER A 112 -9.50 -13.67 -4.46
N LYS A 113 -8.74 -14.52 -3.78
CA LYS A 113 -7.48 -14.11 -3.17
C LYS A 113 -6.61 -13.54 -4.31
N LEU A 114 -6.12 -12.29 -4.19
CA LEU A 114 -5.15 -11.71 -5.12
C LEU A 114 -4.14 -12.77 -5.56
N ASP A 115 -3.86 -12.84 -6.87
CA ASP A 115 -2.81 -13.74 -7.34
C ASP A 115 -1.49 -13.30 -6.70
N GLN A 116 -0.90 -14.18 -5.88
CA GLN A 116 0.33 -13.88 -5.16
C GLN A 116 1.46 -13.47 -6.12
N LYS A 117 1.45 -14.02 -7.33
CA LYS A 117 2.41 -13.65 -8.39
C LYS A 117 2.18 -12.23 -8.91
N GLU A 118 0.93 -11.81 -9.03
CA GLU A 118 0.57 -10.45 -9.42
C GLU A 118 1.03 -9.45 -8.35
N VAL A 119 0.73 -9.71 -7.08
CA VAL A 119 1.18 -8.86 -5.97
C VAL A 119 2.71 -8.76 -5.93
N GLN A 120 3.41 -9.87 -6.17
CA GLN A 120 4.86 -9.89 -6.25
C GLN A 120 5.39 -9.06 -7.44
N ALA A 121 4.79 -9.18 -8.62
CA ALA A 121 5.19 -8.40 -9.79
C ALA A 121 4.98 -6.90 -9.57
N ARG A 122 3.81 -6.51 -9.02
CA ARG A 122 3.48 -5.12 -8.64
C ARG A 122 4.46 -4.55 -7.63
N PHE A 123 4.77 -5.32 -6.59
CA PHE A 123 5.76 -4.94 -5.58
C PHE A 123 7.15 -4.70 -6.20
N ILE A 124 7.66 -5.66 -6.99
CA ILE A 124 8.97 -5.54 -7.62
C ILE A 124 9.03 -4.33 -8.56
N SER A 125 7.96 -4.07 -9.32
CA SER A 125 7.86 -2.90 -10.20
C SER A 125 7.97 -1.59 -9.40
N GLY A 126 7.16 -1.43 -8.34
CA GLY A 126 7.19 -0.22 -7.54
C GLY A 126 8.50 -0.03 -6.75
N VAL A 127 9.13 -1.12 -6.30
CA VAL A 127 10.49 -1.07 -5.72
C VAL A 127 11.51 -0.60 -6.76
N ALA A 128 11.44 -1.09 -7.99
CA ALA A 128 12.33 -0.66 -9.07
C ALA A 128 12.16 0.84 -9.40
N GLU A 129 10.93 1.35 -9.37
CA GLU A 129 10.65 2.77 -9.56
C GLU A 129 11.22 3.64 -8.42
N LEU A 130 11.06 3.21 -7.16
CA LEU A 130 11.68 3.89 -6.01
C LEU A 130 13.20 3.88 -6.08
N GLN A 131 13.79 2.79 -6.57
CA GLN A 131 15.24 2.70 -6.81
C GLN A 131 15.67 3.64 -7.94
N PHE A 132 14.93 3.67 -9.06
CA PHE A 132 15.20 4.54 -10.20
C PHE A 132 15.19 6.03 -9.80
N MET A 133 14.23 6.44 -8.98
CA MET A 133 14.14 7.80 -8.45
C MET A 133 15.17 8.11 -7.34
N GLY A 134 15.95 7.12 -6.89
CA GLY A 134 17.00 7.30 -5.88
C GLY A 134 16.51 7.34 -4.43
N PHE A 135 15.32 6.81 -4.12
CA PHE A 135 14.84 6.67 -2.74
C PHE A 135 15.53 5.52 -2.00
N ILE A 136 15.89 4.46 -2.72
CA ILE A 136 16.52 3.26 -2.16
C ILE A 136 17.71 2.79 -3.00
N LYS A 137 18.57 1.97 -2.39
CA LYS A 137 19.59 1.18 -3.10
C LYS A 137 19.68 -0.24 -2.56
N SER A 138 20.13 -1.16 -3.40
CA SER A 138 20.55 -2.49 -2.95
C SER A 138 21.73 -2.40 -1.97
N THR A 139 21.83 -3.37 -1.08
CA THR A 139 22.93 -3.46 -0.11
C THR A 139 23.25 -4.93 0.16
N THR A 140 24.54 -5.21 0.37
CA THR A 140 25.04 -6.55 0.76
C THR A 140 25.27 -6.66 2.26
N ARG A 141 25.04 -5.58 3.03
CA ARG A 141 25.29 -5.55 4.48
C ARG A 141 24.38 -6.49 5.27
N LYS A 142 23.15 -6.70 4.80
CA LYS A 142 22.16 -7.58 5.40
C LYS A 142 21.34 -8.20 4.29
N THR A 143 21.15 -9.52 4.35
CA THR A 143 20.40 -10.28 3.35
C THR A 143 18.96 -9.77 3.28
N ASP A 144 18.40 -9.70 2.08
CA ASP A 144 17.00 -9.29 1.82
C ASP A 144 16.66 -7.87 2.32
N HIS A 145 17.65 -6.98 2.42
CA HIS A 145 17.42 -5.59 2.80
C HIS A 145 17.82 -4.63 1.68
N VAL A 146 17.12 -3.49 1.64
CA VAL A 146 17.50 -2.29 0.88
C VAL A 146 17.83 -1.15 1.83
N MET A 147 18.66 -0.21 1.37
CA MET A 147 19.02 0.97 2.15
C MET A 147 18.23 2.18 1.67
N ARG A 148 17.56 2.85 2.61
CA ARG A 148 16.90 4.14 2.44
C ARG A 148 17.93 5.26 2.23
N LEU A 149 17.71 6.11 1.22
CA LEU A 149 18.62 7.18 0.83
C LEU A 149 18.09 8.59 1.14
N THR A 150 16.79 8.76 1.32
CA THR A 150 16.18 10.08 1.54
C THR A 150 15.37 10.11 2.84
N TRP A 151 15.34 11.28 3.48
CA TRP A 151 14.60 11.56 4.70
C TRP A 151 13.76 12.84 4.52
N GLY A 152 12.70 12.97 5.30
CA GLY A 152 11.76 14.10 5.28
C GLY A 152 10.42 13.73 4.65
N ASN A 153 9.35 14.07 5.36
CA ASN A 153 7.96 14.02 4.87
C ASN A 153 7.59 15.39 4.27
N ILE A 154 6.54 15.42 3.44
CA ILE A 154 5.82 16.67 3.15
C ILE A 154 5.09 17.11 4.42
#